data_AF-A0A9Q3L472-F1
#
_entry.id   AF-A0A9Q3L472-F1
#
_cell.length_a   1.000
_cell.length_b   1.000
_cell.length_c   1.000
_cell.angle_alpha   90.00
_cell.angle_beta   90.00
_cell.angle_gamma   90.00
#
_symmetry.space_group_name_H-M   'P 1'
#
loop_
_entity.id
_entity.type
_entity.pdbx_description
1 polymer ?
#
loop_
_entity_poly.entity_id
_entity_poly.type
_entity_poly.pdbx_seq_one_letter_code
_entity_poly.pdbx_strand_id
1 'polypeptide(L)'
;MCRKSVPSDESTTIVNKSSRASYEAINLITTRFTERVFCEVVNVKTIEKSSLLWEKIKDQYASKRTLHRGRLWMDWQRSFYNGNLQSYIDLCRKIMMENKSISIVVPPELLSYSLLGKLGEDTNLHQFFEKLNFNEDIIEQTEKIFT
;
A
#
# COMPACT_ATOMS: atom_id res chain seq x y z
N MET A 1 -34.07 46.71 14.79
CA MET A 1 -33.53 45.96 13.63
C MET A 1 -33.63 44.48 13.93
N CYS A 2 -34.57 43.77 13.30
CA CYS A 2 -34.67 42.32 13.37
C CYS A 2 -33.50 41.66 12.63
N ARG A 3 -32.77 40.75 13.28
CA ARG A 3 -32.11 39.63 12.60
C ARG A 3 -32.64 38.34 13.22
N LYS A 4 -33.15 37.51 12.32
CA LYS A 4 -34.07 36.39 12.53
C LYS A 4 -33.38 35.26 13.30
N SER A 5 -34.04 34.75 14.33
CA SER A 5 -33.80 33.40 14.84
C SER A 5 -34.08 32.41 13.71
N VAL A 6 -33.05 31.71 13.24
CA VAL A 6 -33.20 30.59 12.30
C VAL A 6 -33.93 29.45 13.03
N PRO A 7 -34.97 28.82 12.44
CA PRO A 7 -35.79 27.85 13.14
C PRO A 7 -35.02 26.53 13.34
N SER A 8 -35.15 25.95 14.52
CA SER A 8 -34.56 24.67 14.94
C SER A 8 -34.85 23.49 13.99
N ASP A 9 -35.91 23.57 13.19
CA ASP A 9 -36.40 22.48 12.36
C ASP A 9 -35.56 22.23 11.08
N GLU A 10 -35.01 23.28 10.46
CA GLU A 10 -34.19 23.12 9.25
C GLU A 10 -32.83 22.48 9.57
N SER A 11 -32.20 22.87 10.68
CA SER A 11 -30.94 22.28 11.13
C SER A 11 -31.11 20.80 11.50
N THR A 12 -32.23 20.44 12.13
CA THR A 12 -32.54 19.05 12.50
C THR A 12 -32.79 18.18 11.27
N THR A 13 -33.46 18.73 10.26
CA THR A 13 -33.72 18.03 8.98
C THR A 13 -32.44 17.76 8.18
N ILE A 14 -31.49 18.71 8.16
CA ILE A 14 -30.20 18.56 7.47
C ILE A 14 -29.33 17.50 8.16
N VAL A 15 -29.25 17.52 9.50
CA VAL A 15 -28.48 16.53 10.27
C VAL A 15 -29.02 15.11 10.05
N ASN A 16 -30.34 14.94 10.05
CA ASN A 16 -30.96 13.63 9.81
C ASN A 16 -30.68 13.11 8.39
N LYS A 17 -30.79 13.96 7.37
CA LYS A 17 -30.46 13.60 5.98
C LYS A 17 -28.98 13.24 5.81
N SER A 18 -28.08 13.99 6.46
CA SER A 18 -26.63 13.72 6.46
C SER A 18 -26.30 12.39 7.16
N SER A 19 -26.94 12.08 8.29
CA SER A 19 -26.74 10.81 9.00
C SER A 19 -27.16 9.61 8.15
N ARG A 20 -28.29 9.72 7.44
CA ARG A 20 -28.78 8.65 6.56
C ARG A 20 -27.83 8.40 5.40
N ALA A 21 -27.37 9.45 4.74
CA ALA A 21 -26.39 9.32 3.65
C ALA A 21 -25.06 8.72 4.13
N SER A 22 -24.65 9.03 5.37
CA SER A 22 -23.47 8.43 6.00
C SER A 22 -23.66 6.92 6.20
N TYR A 23 -24.79 6.49 6.76
CA TYR A 23 -25.11 5.07 6.94
C TYR A 23 -25.19 4.29 5.62
N GLU A 24 -25.86 4.86 4.61
CA GLU A 24 -25.96 4.24 3.28
C GLU A 24 -24.57 4.07 2.65
N ALA A 25 -23.70 5.07 2.76
CA ALA A 25 -22.32 4.99 2.27
C ALA A 25 -21.49 3.95 3.03
N ILE A 26 -21.59 3.88 4.36
CA ILE A 26 -20.89 2.87 5.16
C ILE A 26 -21.32 1.48 4.70
N ASN A 27 -22.62 1.23 4.57
CA ASN A 27 -23.13 -0.09 4.19
C ASN A 27 -22.68 -0.50 2.77
N LEU A 28 -22.65 0.45 1.84
CA LEU A 28 -22.12 0.24 0.48
C LEU A 28 -20.64 -0.11 0.46
N ILE A 29 -19.86 0.50 1.35
CA ILE A 29 -18.41 0.26 1.46
C ILE A 29 -18.14 -1.08 2.15
N THR A 30 -18.79 -1.35 3.29
CA THR A 30 -18.53 -2.53 4.11
C THR A 30 -18.98 -3.83 3.45
N THR A 31 -20.02 -3.80 2.61
CA THR A 31 -20.44 -4.97 1.81
C THR A 31 -19.38 -5.44 0.80
N ARG A 32 -18.34 -4.64 0.55
CA ARG A 32 -17.22 -5.00 -0.33
C ARG A 32 -16.00 -5.51 0.44
N PHE A 33 -16.04 -5.53 1.77
CA PHE A 33 -14.92 -5.97 2.59
C PHE A 33 -14.92 -7.48 2.78
N THR A 34 -13.71 -8.05 2.80
CA THR A 34 -13.49 -9.34 3.43
C THR A 34 -13.53 -9.18 4.95
N GLU A 35 -13.75 -10.27 5.69
CA GLU A 35 -13.80 -10.27 7.15
C GLU A 35 -12.57 -9.63 7.79
N ARG A 36 -11.38 -9.94 7.26
CA ARG A 36 -10.12 -9.35 7.70
C ARG A 36 -10.10 -7.82 7.56
N VAL A 37 -10.45 -7.29 6.39
CA VAL A 37 -10.48 -5.85 6.14
C VAL A 37 -11.50 -5.19 7.05
N PHE A 38 -12.69 -5.79 7.21
CA PHE A 38 -13.73 -5.27 8.09
C PHE A 38 -13.21 -5.08 9.52
N CYS A 39 -12.56 -6.08 10.10
CA CYS A 39 -11.99 -6.01 11.45
C CYS A 39 -10.87 -4.96 11.60
N GLU A 40 -10.10 -4.71 10.55
CA GLU A 40 -9.01 -3.72 10.56
C GLU A 40 -9.53 -2.27 10.46
N VAL A 41 -10.51 -2.02 9.59
CA VAL A 41 -10.96 -0.64 9.29
C VAL A 41 -12.22 -0.21 10.06
N VAL A 42 -13.13 -1.13 10.37
CA VAL A 42 -14.40 -0.80 11.06
C VAL A 42 -14.21 -0.87 12.57
N ASN A 43 -14.45 0.24 13.26
CA ASN A 43 -14.49 0.31 14.71
C ASN A 43 -15.57 1.28 15.18
N VAL A 44 -15.76 1.41 16.49
CA VAL A 44 -16.78 2.28 17.11
C VAL A 44 -16.70 3.72 16.60
N LYS A 45 -15.51 4.21 16.20
CA LYS A 45 -15.33 5.58 15.70
C LYS A 45 -15.61 5.72 14.20
N THR A 46 -15.39 4.68 13.39
CA THR A 46 -15.57 4.73 11.93
C THR A 46 -16.97 4.28 11.48
N ILE A 47 -17.70 3.54 12.30
CA ILE A 47 -19.05 3.06 11.97
C ILE A 47 -20.12 4.14 12.02
N GLU A 48 -19.82 5.30 12.63
CA GLU A 48 -20.78 6.41 12.73
C GLU A 48 -20.68 7.40 11.56
N LYS A 49 -19.50 7.53 10.94
CA LYS A 49 -19.23 8.53 9.89
C LYS A 49 -18.49 7.93 8.73
N SER A 50 -19.12 7.93 7.55
CA SER A 50 -18.54 7.42 6.30
C SER A 50 -17.23 8.11 5.93
N SER A 51 -17.09 9.40 6.24
CA SER A 51 -15.84 10.15 6.01
C SER A 51 -14.69 9.63 6.86
N LEU A 52 -14.93 9.27 8.13
CA LEU A 52 -13.91 8.73 9.02
C LEU A 52 -13.52 7.31 8.61
N LEU A 53 -14.48 6.51 8.16
CA LEU A 53 -14.21 5.21 7.56
C LEU A 53 -13.31 5.37 6.32
N TRP A 54 -13.64 6.31 5.44
CA TRP A 54 -12.85 6.58 4.22
C TRP A 54 -11.44 7.08 4.51
N GLU A 55 -11.25 7.99 5.48
CA GLU A 55 -9.91 8.40 5.91
C GLU A 55 -9.10 7.22 6.43
N LYS A 56 -9.69 6.35 7.24
CA LYS A 56 -8.97 5.18 7.77
C LYS A 56 -8.61 4.17 6.67
N ILE A 57 -9.47 3.95 5.69
CA ILE A 57 -9.15 3.15 4.50
C ILE A 57 -7.96 3.77 3.76
N LYS A 58 -7.99 5.10 3.56
CA LYS A 58 -6.91 5.80 2.87
C LYS A 58 -5.60 5.74 3.65
N ASP A 59 -5.61 5.91 4.95
CA ASP A 59 -4.40 5.84 5.76
C ASP A 59 -3.81 4.43 5.74
N GLN A 60 -4.66 3.41 5.87
CA GLN A 60 -4.24 2.02 5.94
C GLN A 60 -3.74 1.49 4.59
N TYR A 61 -4.44 1.78 3.50
CA TYR A 61 -4.19 1.14 2.19
C TYR A 61 -3.79 2.12 1.08
N ALA A 62 -4.09 3.40 1.23
CA ALA A 62 -3.76 4.44 0.25
C ALA A 62 -2.69 5.43 0.74
N SER A 63 -1.98 5.10 1.84
CA SER A 63 -0.84 5.88 2.31
C SER A 63 0.06 6.14 1.11
N LYS A 64 0.28 7.42 0.80
CA LYS A 64 1.11 7.84 -0.35
C LYS A 64 2.46 7.14 -0.33
N ARG A 65 2.98 6.81 0.86
CA ARG A 65 4.20 6.04 1.05
C ARG A 65 4.04 4.59 0.58
N THR A 66 3.00 3.87 0.99
CA THR A 66 2.81 2.45 0.62
C THR A 66 2.60 2.28 -0.89
N LEU A 67 1.75 3.09 -1.51
CA LEU A 67 1.54 3.04 -2.96
C LEU A 67 2.77 3.50 -3.75
N HIS A 68 3.53 4.47 -3.23
CA HIS A 68 4.78 4.90 -3.85
C HIS A 68 5.86 3.83 -3.75
N ARG A 69 5.97 3.13 -2.60
CA ARG A 69 6.83 1.95 -2.42
C ARG A 69 6.49 0.86 -3.43
N GLY A 70 5.21 0.52 -3.53
CA GLY A 70 4.73 -0.49 -4.47
C GLY A 70 5.04 -0.14 -5.92
N ARG A 71 4.83 1.13 -6.33
CA ARG A 71 5.18 1.60 -7.67
C ARG A 71 6.68 1.50 -7.94
N LEU A 72 7.51 2.03 -7.05
CA LEU A 72 8.96 1.98 -7.20
C LEU A 72 9.46 0.53 -7.31
N TRP A 73 8.92 -0.37 -6.48
CA TRP A 73 9.22 -1.79 -6.54
C TRP A 73 8.84 -2.40 -7.90
N MET A 74 7.62 -2.16 -8.39
CA MET A 74 7.16 -2.69 -9.67
C MET A 74 7.96 -2.14 -10.86
N ASP A 75 8.33 -0.86 -10.83
CA ASP A 75 9.16 -0.24 -11.87
C ASP A 75 10.57 -0.85 -11.90
N TRP A 76 11.14 -1.15 -10.72
CA TRP A 76 12.39 -1.90 -10.64
C TRP A 76 12.25 -3.33 -11.17
N GLN A 77 11.19 -4.04 -10.80
CA GLN A 77 10.95 -5.41 -11.26
C GLN A 77 10.82 -5.49 -12.79
N ARG A 78 10.29 -4.46 -13.45
CA ARG A 78 10.22 -4.39 -14.92
C ARG A 78 11.53 -4.00 -15.61
N SER A 79 12.50 -3.50 -14.86
CA SER A 79 13.77 -3.06 -15.44
C SER A 79 14.74 -4.24 -15.58
N PHE A 80 15.33 -4.40 -16.77
CA PHE A 80 16.29 -5.47 -17.08
C PHE A 80 17.56 -4.90 -17.69
N TYR A 81 18.63 -5.69 -17.61
CA TYR A 81 19.84 -5.41 -18.34
C TYR A 81 19.56 -5.37 -19.84
N ASN A 82 19.99 -4.31 -20.51
CA ASN A 82 19.75 -4.07 -21.93
C ASN A 82 21.03 -4.11 -22.77
N GLY A 83 22.10 -4.72 -22.26
CA GLY A 83 23.40 -4.75 -22.92
C GLY A 83 24.33 -3.58 -22.58
N ASN A 84 23.88 -2.59 -21.79
CA ASN A 84 24.72 -1.48 -21.31
C ASN A 84 24.92 -1.54 -19.79
N LEU A 85 26.12 -1.95 -19.37
CA LEU A 85 26.47 -2.15 -17.96
C LEU A 85 26.44 -0.85 -17.15
N GLN A 86 26.91 0.26 -17.74
CA GLN A 86 26.95 1.54 -17.05
C GLN A 86 25.54 2.06 -16.76
N SER A 87 24.67 2.04 -17.78
CA SER A 87 23.25 2.43 -17.63
C SER A 87 22.53 1.56 -16.61
N TYR A 88 22.84 0.26 -16.56
CA TYR A 88 22.28 -0.65 -15.58
C TYR A 88 22.75 -0.35 -14.15
N ILE A 89 24.05 -0.10 -13.94
CA ILE A 89 24.59 0.29 -12.64
C ILE A 89 23.94 1.59 -12.15
N ASP A 90 23.78 2.58 -13.02
CA ASP A 90 23.18 3.87 -12.67
C ASP A 90 21.70 3.74 -12.31
N LEU A 91 20.95 2.88 -13.03
CA LEU A 91 19.59 2.49 -12.67
C LEU A 91 19.54 1.85 -11.27
N CYS A 92 20.43 0.89 -10.99
CA CYS A 92 20.46 0.21 -9.70
C CYS A 92 20.75 1.19 -8.56
N ARG A 93 21.70 2.11 -8.74
CA ARG A 93 22.00 3.17 -7.78
C ARG A 93 20.83 4.09 -7.53
N LYS A 94 20.15 4.53 -8.60
CA LYS A 94 18.94 5.36 -8.50
C LYS A 94 17.87 4.68 -7.64
N ILE A 95 17.59 3.41 -7.92
CA ILE A 95 16.56 2.64 -7.19
C ILE A 95 16.97 2.39 -5.74
N MET A 96 18.23 2.13 -5.45
CA MET A 96 18.72 2.02 -4.06
C MET A 96 18.57 3.34 -3.28
N MET A 97 18.85 4.48 -3.92
CA MET A 97 18.65 5.80 -3.30
C MET A 97 17.16 6.10 -3.06
N GLU A 98 16.30 5.77 -4.02
CA GLU A 98 14.84 5.92 -3.90
C GLU A 98 14.26 4.94 -2.86
N ASN A 99 14.76 3.71 -2.77
CA ASN A 99 14.35 2.75 -1.73
C ASN A 99 14.72 3.23 -0.32
N LYS A 100 15.92 3.82 -0.17
CA LYS A 100 16.37 4.41 1.10
C LYS A 100 15.50 5.60 1.51
N SER A 101 15.04 6.42 0.56
CA SER A 101 14.19 7.58 0.85
C SER A 101 12.76 7.18 1.26
N ILE A 102 12.28 6.02 0.79
CA ILE A 102 10.93 5.53 1.10
C ILE A 102 10.95 4.44 2.19
N SER A 103 12.10 4.06 2.75
CA SER A 103 12.24 3.04 3.81
C SER A 103 11.72 1.64 3.40
N ILE A 104 11.99 1.21 2.16
CA ILE A 104 11.86 -0.21 1.81
C ILE A 104 13.11 -0.92 2.34
N VAL A 105 12.94 -1.83 3.29
CA VAL A 105 14.03 -2.65 3.82
C VAL A 105 14.03 -3.95 3.03
N VAL A 106 15.02 -4.13 2.16
CA VAL A 106 15.28 -5.39 1.45
C VAL A 106 16.58 -5.94 2.02
N PRO A 107 16.63 -7.22 2.44
CA PRO A 107 17.87 -7.87 2.82
C PRO A 107 18.95 -7.71 1.73
N PRO A 108 20.19 -7.30 2.07
CA PRO A 108 21.26 -7.08 1.09
C PRO A 108 21.52 -8.27 0.16
N GLU A 109 21.32 -9.48 0.66
CA GLU A 109 21.51 -10.74 -0.05
C GLU A 109 20.44 -10.91 -1.14
N LEU A 110 19.16 -10.74 -0.78
CA LEU A 110 18.04 -10.80 -1.74
C LEU A 110 18.14 -9.70 -2.80
N LEU A 111 18.63 -8.52 -2.41
CA LEU A 111 18.90 -7.44 -3.35
C LEU A 111 20.01 -7.83 -4.33
N SER A 112 21.13 -8.35 -3.82
CA SER A 112 22.26 -8.81 -4.65
C SER A 112 21.84 -9.88 -5.64
N TYR A 113 21.05 -10.85 -5.19
CA TYR A 113 20.49 -11.89 -6.04
C TYR A 113 19.54 -11.36 -7.11
N SER A 114 18.64 -10.44 -6.76
CA SER A 114 17.74 -9.82 -7.74
C SER A 114 18.50 -9.03 -8.79
N LEU A 115 19.57 -8.34 -8.39
CA LEU A 115 20.44 -7.58 -9.30
C LEU A 115 21.20 -8.49 -10.26
N LEU A 116 21.71 -9.63 -9.77
CA LEU A 116 22.41 -10.62 -10.59
C LEU A 116 21.44 -11.36 -11.53
N GLY A 117 20.26 -11.74 -11.04
CA GLY A 117 19.23 -12.41 -11.84
C GLY A 117 18.70 -11.54 -12.98
N LYS A 118 18.77 -10.21 -12.84
CA LYS A 118 18.44 -9.23 -13.90
C LYS A 118 19.60 -8.92 -14.86
N LEU A 119 20.82 -9.35 -14.51
CA LEU A 119 22.03 -9.18 -15.32
C LEU A 119 22.22 -10.35 -16.29
N GLY A 120 21.85 -11.57 -15.87
CA GLY A 120 21.89 -12.76 -16.70
C GLY A 120 20.73 -12.80 -17.70
N GLU A 121 20.97 -13.35 -18.89
CA GLU A 121 19.90 -13.70 -19.86
C GLU A 121 19.00 -14.85 -19.34
N ASP A 122 19.40 -15.47 -18.23
CA ASP A 122 18.70 -16.60 -17.64
C ASP A 122 17.47 -16.14 -16.83
N THR A 123 16.34 -16.07 -17.53
CA THR A 123 15.02 -15.71 -17.00
C THR A 123 14.58 -16.62 -15.83
N ASN A 124 15.18 -17.81 -15.69
CA ASN A 124 14.87 -18.74 -14.60
C ASN A 124 15.31 -18.23 -13.23
N LEU A 125 16.47 -17.56 -13.14
CA LEU A 125 16.97 -16.98 -11.89
C LEU A 125 16.06 -15.84 -11.41
N HIS A 126 15.63 -14.98 -12.33
CA HIS A 126 14.70 -13.91 -12.02
C HIS A 126 13.35 -14.43 -11.51
N GLN A 127 12.77 -15.42 -12.20
CA GLN A 127 11.50 -16.06 -11.80
C GLN A 127 11.60 -16.80 -10.47
N PHE A 128 12.77 -17.38 -10.15
CA PHE A 128 13.01 -18.02 -8.85
C PHE A 128 12.99 -16.99 -7.70
N PHE A 129 13.65 -15.84 -7.87
CA PHE A 129 13.65 -14.79 -6.85
C PHE A 129 12.29 -14.10 -6.69
N GLU A 130 11.50 -13.98 -7.76
CA GLU A 130 10.11 -13.54 -7.62
C GLU A 130 9.32 -14.50 -6.71
N LYS A 131 9.48 -15.82 -6.88
CA LYS A 131 8.81 -16.82 -6.04
C LYS A 131 9.29 -16.80 -4.58
N LEU A 132 10.56 -16.47 -4.34
CA LEU A 132 11.11 -16.33 -2.98
C LEU A 132 10.56 -15.09 -2.26
N ASN A 133 10.43 -13.96 -2.95
CA ASN A 133 9.96 -12.69 -2.36
C ASN A 133 8.49 -12.71 -1.91
N PHE A 134 7.67 -13.65 -2.40
CA PHE A 134 6.25 -13.76 -2.09
C PHE A 134 5.89 -14.91 -1.12
N ASN A 135 6.88 -15.66 -0.62
CA ASN A 135 6.65 -16.74 0.34
C ASN A 135 7.15 -16.32 1.73
N GLU A 136 6.20 -16.03 2.65
CA GLU A 136 6.50 -15.73 4.05
C GLU A 136 7.30 -16.87 4.73
N ASP A 137 7.05 -18.12 4.33
CA ASP A 137 7.70 -19.32 4.89
C ASP A 137 9.21 -19.42 4.60
N ILE A 138 9.72 -18.76 3.56
CA ILE A 138 11.13 -18.88 3.15
C ILE A 138 12.02 -17.85 3.85
N ILE A 139 11.46 -16.69 4.23
CA ILE A 139 12.16 -15.67 5.03
C ILE A 139 12.60 -16.27 6.37
N GLU A 140 11.74 -17.07 7.00
CA GLU A 140 12.02 -17.73 8.29
C GLU A 140 13.04 -18.89 8.16
N GLN A 141 13.10 -19.54 6.98
CA GLN A 141 14.11 -20.57 6.70
C GLN A 141 15.49 -19.99 6.40
N THR A 142 15.58 -18.83 5.76
CA THR A 142 16.87 -18.16 5.54
C THR A 142 17.53 -17.70 6.84
N GLU A 143 16.75 -17.32 7.87
CA GLU A 143 17.32 -16.97 9.18
C GLU A 143 17.88 -18.19 9.94
N LYS A 144 17.26 -19.37 9.77
CA LYS A 144 17.70 -20.62 10.43
C LYS A 144 18.93 -21.28 9.81
N ILE A 145 19.27 -20.96 8.55
CA ILE A 145 20.46 -21.51 7.89
C ILE A 145 21.75 -20.82 8.38
N PHE A 146 21.63 -19.66 9.04
CA PHE A 146 22.77 -18.84 9.50
C PHE A 146 22.83 -18.64 11.02
N THR A 147 22.14 -19.49 11.79
CA THR A 147 22.39 -19.68 13.24
C THR A 147 22.99 -21.05 13.49
#